data_AF-A0A2X2M608-F1
#
_entry.id   AF-A0A2X2M608-F1
#
_cell.length_a   1.000
_cell.length_b   1.000
_cell.length_c   1.000
_cell.angle_alpha   90.00
_cell.angle_beta   90.00
_cell.angle_gamma   90.00
#
_symmetry.space_group_name_H-M   'P 1'
#
loop_
_entity.id
_entity.type
_entity.pdbx_description
1 polymer ?
#
loop_
_entity_poly.entity_id
_entity_poly.type
_entity_poly.pdbx_seq_one_letter_code
_entity_poly.pdbx_strand_id
1 'polypeptide(L)'
;MWLAQDQTPSYKTINRFRVNPNTDALIESLFIQFHSQCLKQNLIDDKSIFIDGTKVEASANRYTFVWKKSIQNYESKLNENSKALYRDLVEEK
;
A
#
# COMPACT_ATOMS: atom_id res chain seq x y z
N MET A 1 -13.71 19.61 0.95
CA MET A 1 -12.96 19.38 -0.31
C MET A 1 -13.77 19.99 -1.43
N TRP A 2 -13.21 20.94 -2.19
CA TRP A 2 -13.96 21.73 -3.19
C TRP A 2 -14.75 20.86 -4.19
N LEU A 3 -14.14 19.78 -4.67
CA LEU A 3 -14.77 18.81 -5.58
C LEU A 3 -15.99 18.08 -4.98
N ALA A 4 -16.08 18.01 -3.66
CA ALA A 4 -17.19 17.40 -2.94
C ALA A 4 -18.14 18.46 -2.36
N GLN A 5 -18.11 19.71 -2.85
CA GLN A 5 -18.92 20.81 -2.29
C GLN A 5 -18.74 20.97 -0.79
N ASP A 6 -17.48 20.92 -0.34
CA ASP A 6 -17.08 20.97 1.07
C ASP A 6 -17.63 19.85 1.97
N GLN A 7 -18.25 18.83 1.39
CA GLN A 7 -18.50 17.58 2.09
C GLN A 7 -17.17 16.90 2.45
N THR A 8 -17.18 16.19 3.57
CA THR A 8 -16.09 15.33 4.04
C THR A 8 -16.58 13.89 4.11
N PRO A 9 -16.67 13.18 2.96
CA PRO A 9 -17.07 11.78 2.94
C PRO A 9 -16.16 10.94 3.83
N SER A 10 -16.76 10.07 4.64
CA SER A 10 -15.98 9.14 5.46
C SER A 10 -15.25 8.13 4.58
N TYR A 11 -14.17 7.54 5.11
CA TYR A 11 -13.49 6.41 4.48
C TYR A 11 -14.46 5.29 4.09
N LYS A 12 -15.43 4.96 4.97
CA LYS A 12 -16.45 3.93 4.69
C LYS A 12 -17.32 4.30 3.49
N THR A 13 -17.69 5.57 3.36
CA THR A 13 -18.48 6.07 2.22
C THR A 13 -17.72 5.88 0.91
N ILE A 14 -16.45 6.29 0.88
CA ILE A 14 -15.58 6.14 -0.30
C ILE A 14 -15.40 4.67 -0.65
N ASN A 15 -15.11 3.80 0.32
CA ASN A 15 -14.93 2.39 0.06
C ASN A 15 -16.22 1.72 -0.44
N ARG A 16 -17.38 2.05 0.14
CA ARG A 16 -18.67 1.53 -0.35
C ARG A 16 -18.93 1.92 -1.79
N PHE A 17 -18.61 3.15 -2.17
CA PHE A 17 -18.68 3.58 -3.56
C PHE A 17 -17.73 2.75 -4.43
N ARG A 18 -16.46 2.60 -4.04
CA ARG A 18 -15.47 1.86 -4.83
C ARG A 18 -15.79 0.39 -5.06
N VAL A 19 -16.39 -0.30 -4.09
CA VAL A 19 -16.68 -1.74 -4.19
C VAL A 19 -18.09 -2.04 -4.69
N ASN A 20 -18.90 -1.02 -4.99
CA ASN A 20 -20.26 -1.24 -5.45
C ASN A 20 -20.23 -1.74 -6.89
N PRO A 21 -20.86 -2.90 -7.21
CA PRO A 21 -20.89 -3.44 -8.56
C PRO A 21 -21.48 -2.48 -9.60
N ASN A 22 -22.42 -1.62 -9.20
CA ASN A 22 -23.06 -0.66 -10.10
C ASN A 22 -22.12 0.47 -10.53
N THR A 23 -21.02 0.69 -9.82
CA THR A 23 -20.05 1.76 -10.12
C THR A 23 -18.76 1.22 -10.72
N ASP A 24 -18.61 -0.09 -10.87
CA ASP A 24 -17.37 -0.72 -11.32
C ASP A 24 -16.98 -0.27 -12.75
N ALA A 25 -17.91 -0.43 -13.69
CA ALA A 25 -17.76 0.05 -15.08
C ALA A 25 -17.54 1.57 -15.16
N LEU A 26 -18.15 2.34 -14.25
CA LEU A 26 -17.94 3.79 -14.18
C LEU A 26 -16.51 4.13 -13.76
N ILE A 27 -15.98 3.44 -12.75
CA ILE A 27 -14.61 3.66 -12.25
C ILE A 27 -13.59 3.30 -13.33
N GLU A 28 -13.79 2.17 -14.03
CA GLU A 28 -12.93 1.75 -15.13
C GLU A 28 -12.90 2.80 -16.26
N SER A 29 -14.07 3.22 -16.73
CA SER A 29 -14.18 4.22 -17.80
C SER A 29 -13.61 5.59 -17.39
N LEU A 30 -13.78 6.00 -16.14
CA LEU A 30 -13.19 7.23 -15.59
C LEU A 30 -11.67 7.15 -15.56
N PHE A 31 -11.12 6.00 -15.14
CA PHE A 31 -9.67 5.80 -15.10
C PHE A 31 -9.04 5.92 -16.50
N ILE A 32 -9.64 5.27 -17.50
CA ILE A 32 -9.17 5.34 -18.90
C ILE A 32 -9.21 6.77 -19.42
N GLN A 33 -10.32 7.48 -19.19
CA GLN A 33 -10.47 8.87 -19.64
C GLN A 33 -9.47 9.78 -18.94
N PHE A 34 -9.30 9.64 -17.62
CA PHE A 34 -8.36 10.43 -16.85
C PHE A 34 -6.92 10.21 -17.36
N HIS A 35 -6.50 8.96 -17.53
CA HIS A 35 -5.20 8.61 -18.08
C HIS A 35 -4.98 9.20 -19.47
N SER A 36 -5.96 9.05 -20.37
CA SER A 36 -5.89 9.62 -21.72
C SER A 36 -5.77 11.15 -21.71
N GLN A 37 -6.47 11.83 -20.80
CA GLN A 37 -6.36 13.28 -20.65
C GLN A 37 -4.98 13.70 -20.14
N CYS A 38 -4.42 12.97 -19.17
CA CYS A 38 -3.08 13.23 -18.65
C CYS A 38 -2.01 13.07 -19.75
N LEU A 39 -2.14 12.03 -20.60
CA LEU A 39 -1.28 11.85 -21.77
C LEU A 39 -1.40 13.01 -22.77
N LYS A 40 -2.64 13.39 -23.13
CA LYS A 40 -2.89 14.50 -24.08
C LYS A 40 -2.33 15.83 -23.59
N GLN A 41 -2.33 16.05 -22.28
CA GLN A 41 -1.80 17.27 -21.66
C GLN A 41 -0.30 17.19 -21.38
N ASN A 42 0.39 16.10 -21.78
CA ASN A 42 1.79 15.83 -21.49
C ASN A 42 2.12 15.89 -19.98
N LEU A 43 1.16 15.51 -19.12
CA LEU A 43 1.35 15.43 -17.67
C LEU A 43 2.02 14.12 -17.25
N ILE A 44 1.90 13.08 -18.08
CA ILE A 44 2.53 11.77 -17.90
C ILE A 44 3.15 11.33 -19.24
N ASP A 45 4.26 10.59 -19.17
CA ASP A 45 4.94 10.02 -20.35
C ASP A 45 4.55 8.54 -20.50
N ASP A 46 4.15 8.14 -21.71
CA ASP A 46 3.78 6.76 -22.05
C ASP A 46 5.01 5.86 -22.28
N LYS A 47 6.21 6.46 -22.39
CA LYS A 47 7.44 5.75 -22.74
C LYS A 47 8.17 5.11 -21.57
N SER A 48 7.81 5.48 -20.33
CA SER A 48 8.48 5.02 -19.13
C SER A 48 7.51 4.30 -18.20
N ILE A 49 7.62 2.97 -18.15
CA ILE A 49 6.99 2.18 -17.11
C ILE A 49 7.84 2.32 -15.84
N PHE A 50 7.40 3.17 -14.92
CA PHE A 50 8.00 3.25 -13.59
C PHE A 50 7.51 2.07 -12.75
N ILE A 51 8.21 0.93 -12.85
CA ILE A 51 8.14 -0.16 -11.85
C ILE A 51 9.05 0.22 -10.67
N ASP A 52 8.88 1.43 -10.15
CA ASP A 52 9.42 1.75 -8.85
C ASP A 52 8.35 1.37 -7.83
N GLY A 53 8.74 0.70 -6.75
CA GLY A 53 7.85 0.29 -5.67
C GLY A 53 7.30 1.51 -4.95
N THR A 54 6.38 2.23 -5.61
CA THR A 54 5.85 3.50 -5.14
C THR A 54 4.94 3.19 -3.97
N LYS A 55 5.53 3.20 -2.78
CA LYS A 55 4.85 3.06 -1.51
C LYS A 55 4.10 4.36 -1.26
N VAL A 56 2.83 4.42 -1.67
CA VAL A 56 1.94 5.54 -1.37
C VAL A 56 1.55 5.47 0.10
N GLU A 57 2.44 5.92 0.98
CA GLU A 57 2.12 6.11 2.40
C GLU A 57 1.45 7.47 2.56
N ALA A 58 0.12 7.47 2.65
CA ALA A 58 -0.63 8.61 3.14
C ALA A 58 -0.20 8.86 4.61
N SER A 59 0.71 9.82 4.81
CA SER A 59 1.07 10.38 6.13
C SER A 59 1.20 9.31 7.23
N ALA A 60 2.30 8.56 7.23
CA ALA A 60 2.63 7.66 8.34
C ALA A 60 2.69 8.47 9.65
N ASN A 61 1.70 8.26 10.52
CA ASN A 61 1.56 8.96 11.79
C ASN A 61 2.81 8.79 12.67
N ARG A 62 3.11 9.86 13.41
CA ARG A 62 4.24 10.16 14.31
C ARG A 62 4.43 9.20 15.51
N TYR A 63 4.29 7.89 15.33
CA TYR A 63 4.49 6.88 16.39
C TYR A 63 5.43 5.77 15.92
N THR A 64 6.64 6.18 15.54
CA THR A 64 7.75 5.37 15.04
C THR A 64 8.46 4.51 16.13
N PHE A 65 7.93 4.43 17.35
CA PHE A 65 8.69 3.94 18.52
C PHE A 65 8.18 2.64 19.17
N VAL A 66 7.33 1.87 18.51
CA VAL A 66 6.84 0.59 19.11
C VAL A 66 7.69 -0.62 18.66
N TRP A 67 8.55 -0.50 17.64
CA TRP A 67 9.26 -1.66 17.10
C TRP A 67 10.63 -1.95 17.74
N LYS A 68 11.41 -0.92 18.09
CA LYS A 68 12.78 -1.12 18.61
C LYS A 68 12.82 -1.94 19.90
N LYS A 69 11.94 -1.64 20.87
CA LYS A 69 11.88 -2.36 22.16
C LYS A 69 11.43 -3.81 21.99
N SER A 70 10.45 -4.04 21.11
CA SER A 70 9.97 -5.39 20.82
C SER A 70 11.07 -6.22 20.15
N ILE A 71 11.74 -5.68 19.12
CA ILE A 71 12.86 -6.36 18.46
C ILE A 71 13.96 -6.70 19.46
N GLN A 72 14.41 -5.74 20.28
CA GLN A 72 15.43 -5.99 21.31
C GLN A 72 15.04 -7.09 22.30
N ASN A 73 13.75 -7.19 22.66
CA ASN A 73 13.27 -8.21 23.58
C ASN A 73 13.21 -9.61 22.95
N TYR A 74 12.93 -9.72 21.64
CA TYR A 74 12.65 -11.00 20.98
C TYR A 74 13.80 -11.51 20.08
N GLU A 75 14.79 -10.67 19.76
CA GLU A 75 15.92 -11.00 18.87
C GLU A 75 16.77 -12.18 19.39
N SER A 76 17.12 -12.18 20.68
CA SER A 76 17.92 -13.28 21.27
C SER A 76 17.21 -14.62 21.16
N LYS A 77 15.90 -14.65 21.44
CA LYS A 77 15.08 -15.87 21.36
C LYS A 77 14.92 -16.35 19.92
N LEU A 78 14.82 -15.43 18.95
CA LEU A 78 14.78 -15.77 17.54
C LEU A 78 16.09 -16.42 17.07
N ASN A 79 17.23 -15.87 17.50
CA ASN A 79 18.55 -16.41 17.17
C ASN A 79 18.77 -17.80 17.77
N GLU A 80 18.32 -18.06 19.00
CA GLU A 80 18.36 -19.39 19.61
C GLU A 80 17.52 -20.40 18.82
N ASN A 81 16.26 -20.05 18.49
CA ASN A 81 15.38 -20.91 17.71
C ASN A 81 15.94 -21.21 16.32
N SER A 82 16.56 -20.21 15.67
CA SER A 82 17.18 -20.40 14.35
C SER A 82 18.38 -21.34 14.40
N LYS A 83 19.21 -21.26 15.46
CA LYS A 83 20.32 -22.19 15.67
C LYS A 83 19.83 -23.61 15.94
N ALA A 84 18.77 -23.77 16.75
CA ALA A 84 18.17 -25.08 17.01
C ALA A 84 17.66 -25.71 15.72
N LEU A 85 16.85 -24.97 14.94
CA LEU A 85 16.35 -25.45 13.65
C LEU A 85 17.46 -25.82 12.67
N TYR A 86 18.56 -25.05 12.62
CA TYR A 86 19.70 -25.39 11.79
C TYR A 86 20.37 -26.70 12.21
N ARG A 87 20.48 -26.96 13.52
CA ARG A 87 21.03 -28.22 14.04
C ARG A 87 20.13 -29.40 13.66
N ASP A 88 18.83 -29.27 13.86
CA ASP A 88 17.86 -30.31 13.51
C ASP A 88 17.95 -30.66 12.00
N LEU A 89 18.01 -29.65 11.13
CA LEU A 89 18.15 -29.84 9.68
C LEU A 89 19.48 -30.45 9.23
N VAL A 90 20.55 -30.28 10.02
CA VAL A 90 21.86 -30.87 9.74
C VAL A 90 21.94 -32.30 10.28
N GLU A 91 21.29 -32.61 11.40
CA GLU A 91 21.23 -33.97 11.96
C GLU A 91 20.24 -34.89 11.20
N GLU A 92 19.23 -34.33 10.54
CA GLU A 92 18.32 -35.07 9.64
C GLU A 92 18.93 -35.37 8.24
N LYS A 93 20.21 -35.05 8.01
CA LYS A 93 20.98 -35.40 6.80
C LYS A 93 22.09 -36.41 7.08
#